data_AF-A0A1G8RC64-F1
#
_entry.id   AF-A0A1G8RC64-F1
#
_cell.length_a   1.000
_cell.length_b   1.000
_cell.length_c   1.000
_cell.angle_alpha   90.00
_cell.angle_beta   90.00
_cell.angle_gamma   90.00
#
_symmetry.space_group_name_H-M   'P 1'
#
loop_
_entity.id
_entity.type
_entity.pdbx_description
1 polymer ?
#
loop_
_entity_poly.entity_id
_entity_poly.type
_entity_poly.pdbx_seq_one_letter_code
_entity_poly.pdbx_strand_id
1 'polypeptide(L)'
;MQRYAFRKLTHDDFMLRVQRVDPHFAHHGHSAPRTPRSTLPVLSPLLGFGWFWVVFTLARDPDRIRASLMQGSLPSQHHDVILGTLAAMLAVSGVMILIHGLRCVLRRGPARRSSGGLLAGVLVAGALLHTPGPVRSQILALAEAQTTGAIAATEARLRNLLPGPSQDATLYLSALEP
;
A
#
# COMPACT_ATOMS: atom_id res chain seq x y z
N MET A 1 -9.31 44.61 47.18
CA MET A 1 -7.94 44.08 46.92
C MET A 1 -7.98 42.56 47.04
N GLN A 2 -8.05 41.82 45.93
CA GLN A 2 -8.00 40.36 45.96
C GLN A 2 -6.56 39.91 46.23
N ARG A 3 -6.33 39.30 47.39
CA ARG A 3 -5.05 38.67 47.73
C ARG A 3 -4.84 37.46 46.82
N TYR A 4 -3.94 37.57 45.85
CA TYR A 4 -3.45 36.42 45.12
C TYR A 4 -2.63 35.56 46.07
N ALA A 5 -3.24 34.48 46.57
CA ALA A 5 -2.51 33.44 47.28
C ALA A 5 -1.57 32.76 46.27
N PHE A 6 -0.26 32.97 46.42
CA PHE A 6 0.75 32.22 45.70
C PHE A 6 0.67 30.75 46.14
N ARG A 7 -0.23 29.98 45.49
CA ARG A 7 -0.26 28.53 45.62
C ARG A 7 0.98 27.99 44.93
N LYS A 8 1.84 27.28 45.66
CA LYS A 8 2.97 26.55 45.08
C LYS A 8 2.41 25.61 44.02
N LEU A 9 2.82 25.82 42.78
CA LEU A 9 2.53 24.91 41.67
C LEU A 9 3.28 23.61 41.93
N THR A 10 2.53 22.53 42.09
CA THR A 10 3.10 21.20 42.26
C THR A 10 3.45 20.59 40.90
N HIS A 11 4.30 19.56 40.92
CA HIS A 11 4.60 18.78 39.72
C HIS A 11 3.33 18.21 39.08
N ASP A 12 2.34 17.82 39.89
CA ASP A 12 1.07 17.27 39.41
C ASP A 12 0.23 18.34 38.69
N ASP A 13 0.21 19.57 39.22
CA ASP A 13 -0.44 20.72 38.55
C ASP A 13 0.23 21.03 37.20
N PHE A 14 1.55 20.82 37.08
CA PHE A 14 2.27 20.94 35.81
C PHE A 14 1.89 19.82 34.84
N MET A 15 1.91 18.56 35.28
CA MET A 15 1.54 17.41 34.45
C MET A 15 0.09 17.50 33.93
N LEU A 16 -0.84 17.99 34.75
CA LEU A 16 -2.24 18.23 34.33
C LEU A 16 -2.37 19.32 33.25
N ARG A 17 -1.50 20.33 33.26
CA ARG A 17 -1.44 21.36 32.21
C ARG A 17 -0.79 20.82 30.95
N VAL A 18 0.32 20.11 31.09
CA VAL A 18 1.00 19.44 29.98
C VAL A 18 0.05 18.46 29.29
N GLN A 19 -0.74 17.68 30.03
CA GLN A 19 -1.74 16.77 29.45
C GLN A 19 -2.84 17.49 28.67
N ARG A 20 -3.22 18.70 29.07
CA ARG A 20 -4.22 19.52 28.33
C ARG A 20 -3.65 20.13 27.05
N VAL A 21 -2.41 20.60 27.10
CA VAL A 21 -1.75 21.28 25.96
C VAL A 21 -1.19 20.27 24.96
N ASP A 22 -0.52 19.24 25.46
CA ASP A 22 0.08 18.17 24.68
C ASP A 22 -0.09 16.80 25.40
N PRO A 23 -1.25 16.14 25.20
CA PRO A 23 -1.50 14.83 25.78
C PRO A 23 -0.52 13.75 25.28
N HIS A 24 0.09 13.95 24.10
CA HIS A 24 1.08 13.02 23.58
C HIS A 24 2.38 13.10 24.37
N PHE A 25 2.86 14.33 24.63
CA PHE A 25 4.02 14.59 25.47
C PHE A 25 3.83 14.11 26.90
N ALA A 26 2.64 14.34 27.48
CA ALA A 26 2.33 13.90 28.83
C ALA A 26 2.44 12.37 29.03
N HIS A 27 2.22 11.58 27.97
CA HIS A 27 2.29 10.12 28.04
C HIS A 27 3.63 9.53 27.59
N HIS A 28 4.37 10.19 26.69
CA HIS A 28 5.56 9.59 26.07
C HIS A 28 6.86 10.40 26.27
N GLY A 29 6.78 11.58 26.90
CA GLY A 29 7.92 12.47 27.11
C GLY A 29 8.63 12.88 25.81
N HIS A 30 9.89 13.29 25.93
CA HIS A 30 10.78 13.59 24.79
C HIS A 30 11.19 12.35 23.97
N SER A 31 10.91 11.14 24.47
CA SER A 31 11.56 9.91 23.99
C SER A 31 10.81 9.19 22.87
N ALA A 32 9.57 9.60 22.56
CA ALA A 32 8.83 9.02 21.44
C ALA A 32 8.82 9.99 20.25
N PRO A 33 9.59 9.73 19.17
CA PRO A 33 9.35 10.41 17.92
C PRO A 33 7.89 10.18 17.54
N ARG A 34 7.18 11.28 17.26
CA ARG A 34 5.79 11.26 16.80
C ARG A 34 5.78 10.46 15.50
N THR A 35 5.46 9.16 15.57
CA THR A 35 5.42 8.31 14.38
C THR A 35 4.44 8.96 13.40
N PRO A 36 4.87 9.31 12.18
CA PRO A 36 3.99 9.95 11.23
C PRO A 36 2.77 9.03 11.03
N ARG A 37 1.58 9.60 11.14
CA ARG A 37 0.34 8.93 10.70
C ARG A 37 0.62 8.45 9.28
N SER A 38 0.47 7.15 9.02
CA SER A 38 0.69 6.60 7.68
C SER A 38 -0.13 7.41 6.68
N THR A 39 0.54 8.22 5.88
CA THR A 39 -0.09 9.20 5.00
C THR A 39 -0.88 8.53 3.87
N LEU A 40 -0.72 7.21 3.70
CA LEU A 40 -1.31 6.41 2.63
C LEU A 40 -1.92 5.11 3.18
N PRO A 41 -3.09 5.18 3.86
CA PRO A 41 -3.73 4.01 4.47
C PRO A 41 -4.16 2.94 3.45
N VAL A 42 -4.30 3.31 2.18
CA VAL A 42 -4.71 2.41 1.09
C VAL A 42 -3.51 1.77 0.38
N LEU A 43 -2.33 2.40 0.39
CA LEU A 43 -1.17 1.88 -0.32
C LEU A 43 -0.62 0.61 0.34
N SER A 44 -0.62 0.58 1.67
CA SER A 44 -0.15 -0.56 2.46
C SER A 44 -0.91 -1.87 2.15
N PRO A 45 -2.26 -1.92 2.18
CA PRO A 45 -3.00 -3.12 1.79
C PRO A 45 -2.86 -3.46 0.31
N LEU A 46 -2.81 -2.47 -0.60
CA LEU A 46 -2.59 -2.75 -2.02
C LEU A 46 -1.24 -3.41 -2.28
N LEU A 47 -0.17 -2.92 -1.62
CA LEU A 47 1.15 -3.50 -1.73
C LEU A 47 1.18 -4.95 -1.19
N GLY A 48 0.52 -5.18 -0.04
CA GLY A 48 0.42 -6.53 0.54
C GLY A 48 -0.36 -7.49 -0.35
N PHE A 49 -1.46 -7.03 -0.93
CA PHE A 49 -2.27 -7.78 -1.90
C PHE A 49 -1.46 -8.15 -3.14
N GLY A 50 -0.85 -7.15 -3.80
CA GLY A 50 -0.10 -7.35 -5.04
C GLY A 50 1.11 -8.25 -4.84
N TRP A 51 1.86 -8.04 -3.76
CA TRP A 51 3.02 -8.89 -3.44
C TRP A 51 2.62 -10.34 -3.18
N PHE A 52 1.62 -10.57 -2.33
CA PHE A 52 1.17 -11.93 -2.01
C PHE A 52 0.62 -12.64 -3.24
N TRP A 53 -0.14 -11.93 -4.08
CA TRP A 53 -0.66 -12.47 -5.33
C TRP A 53 0.47 -13.00 -6.22
N VAL A 54 1.51 -12.18 -6.46
CA VAL A 54 2.67 -12.56 -7.28
C VAL A 54 3.37 -13.78 -6.69
N VAL A 55 3.73 -13.73 -5.40
CA VAL A 55 4.43 -14.83 -4.72
C VAL A 55 3.62 -16.13 -4.79
N PHE A 56 2.31 -16.06 -4.53
CA PHE A 56 1.45 -17.25 -4.57
C PHE A 56 1.30 -17.81 -5.99
N THR A 57 1.10 -16.95 -6.99
CA THR A 57 1.02 -17.40 -8.39
C THR A 57 2.31 -18.07 -8.84
N LEU A 58 3.46 -17.58 -8.38
CA LEU A 58 4.78 -18.13 -8.67
C LEU A 58 4.99 -19.48 -7.97
N ALA A 59 4.51 -19.62 -6.74
CA ALA A 59 4.59 -20.86 -5.96
C ALA A 59 3.68 -21.97 -6.50
N ARG A 60 2.52 -21.62 -7.07
CA ARG A 60 1.48 -22.57 -7.44
C ARG A 60 1.84 -23.44 -8.64
N ASP A 61 2.67 -22.92 -9.55
CA ASP A 61 2.99 -23.59 -10.80
C ASP A 61 4.48 -23.45 -11.16
N PRO A 62 5.37 -24.13 -10.42
CA PRO A 62 6.81 -24.09 -10.67
C PRO A 62 7.17 -24.70 -12.03
N ASP A 63 6.35 -25.62 -12.55
CA ASP A 63 6.59 -26.29 -13.83
C ASP A 63 6.33 -25.35 -15.00
N ARG A 64 5.35 -24.46 -14.90
CA ARG A 64 5.17 -23.40 -15.90
C ARG A 64 6.37 -22.46 -15.99
N ILE A 65 7.04 -22.17 -14.88
CA ILE A 65 8.27 -21.36 -14.87
C ILE A 65 9.41 -22.13 -15.55
N ARG A 66 9.57 -23.41 -15.23
CA ARG A 66 10.55 -24.29 -15.90
C ARG A 66 10.30 -24.37 -17.41
N ALA A 67 9.05 -24.56 -17.83
CA ALA A 67 8.67 -24.59 -19.23
C ALA A 67 8.97 -23.25 -19.94
N SER A 68 8.70 -22.12 -19.27
CA SER A 68 9.04 -20.79 -19.80
C SER A 68 10.55 -20.59 -19.92
N LEU A 69 11.35 -21.10 -18.99
CA LEU A 69 12.82 -21.04 -19.05
C LEU A 69 13.36 -21.90 -20.20
N MET A 70 12.79 -23.08 -20.42
CA MET A 70 13.17 -23.97 -21.53
C MET A 70 12.79 -23.44 -22.91
N GLN A 71 11.75 -22.60 -23.01
CA GLN A 71 11.37 -21.92 -24.25
C GLN A 71 12.21 -20.67 -24.54
N GLY A 72 12.91 -20.13 -23.55
CA GLY A 72 13.79 -18.97 -23.71
C GLY A 72 15.11 -19.34 -24.39
N SER A 73 15.78 -18.34 -24.95
CA SER A 73 17.15 -18.49 -25.48
C SER A 73 18.22 -18.56 -24.37
N LEU A 74 17.81 -18.81 -23.13
CA LEU A 74 18.66 -18.71 -21.96
C LEU A 74 19.47 -20.01 -21.81
N PRO A 75 20.80 -19.94 -21.62
CA PRO A 75 21.62 -21.13 -21.41
C PRO A 75 21.18 -21.90 -20.16
N SER A 76 21.10 -23.23 -20.27
CA SER A 76 20.64 -24.14 -19.19
C SER A 76 21.41 -23.99 -17.88
N GLN A 77 22.69 -23.60 -17.95
CA GLN A 77 23.54 -23.28 -16.81
C GLN A 77 23.01 -22.16 -15.90
N HIS A 78 22.05 -21.35 -16.35
CA HIS A 78 21.46 -20.27 -15.54
C HIS A 78 20.08 -20.63 -14.98
N HIS A 79 19.48 -21.74 -15.42
CA HIS A 79 18.15 -22.15 -14.97
C HIS A 79 18.13 -22.45 -13.47
N ASP A 80 19.13 -23.18 -12.96
CA ASP A 80 19.22 -23.53 -11.54
C ASP A 80 19.43 -22.31 -10.65
N VAL A 81 20.21 -21.33 -11.11
CA VAL A 81 20.44 -20.06 -10.39
C VAL A 81 19.14 -19.26 -10.32
N ILE A 82 18.40 -19.17 -11.43
CA ILE A 82 17.12 -18.43 -11.49
C ILE A 82 16.09 -19.12 -10.59
N LEU A 83 15.95 -20.44 -10.67
CA LEU A 83 15.01 -21.18 -9.83
C LEU A 83 15.40 -21.11 -8.34
N GLY A 84 16.69 -21.18 -8.03
CA GLY A 84 17.21 -21.05 -6.66
C GLY A 84 16.96 -19.66 -6.07
N THR A 85 17.18 -18.60 -6.86
CA THR A 85 16.90 -17.21 -6.43
C THR A 85 15.41 -16.96 -6.24
N LEU A 86 14.56 -17.48 -7.13
CA LEU A 86 13.10 -17.45 -6.95
C LEU A 86 12.70 -18.16 -5.65
N ALA A 87 13.22 -19.36 -5.40
CA ALA A 87 12.92 -20.13 -4.19
C ALA A 87 13.36 -19.39 -2.91
N ALA A 88 14.54 -18.76 -2.93
CA ALA A 88 15.03 -17.94 -1.82
C ALA A 88 14.13 -16.72 -1.57
N MET A 89 13.71 -16.03 -2.63
CA MET A 89 12.79 -14.89 -2.55
C MET A 89 11.42 -15.28 -1.95
N LEU A 90 10.90 -16.46 -2.33
CA LEU A 90 9.69 -17.06 -1.76
C LEU A 90 9.86 -17.35 -0.26
N ALA A 91 10.98 -17.95 0.14
CA ALA A 91 11.28 -18.24 1.54
C ALA A 91 11.36 -16.95 2.39
N VAL A 92 12.10 -15.94 1.91
CA VAL A 92 12.21 -14.63 2.58
C VAL A 92 10.85 -13.95 2.70
N SER A 93 10.01 -14.03 1.65
CA SER A 93 8.65 -13.48 1.68
C SER A 93 7.79 -14.15 2.74
N GLY A 94 7.88 -15.48 2.88
CA GLY A 94 7.17 -16.24 3.93
C GLY A 94 7.60 -15.80 5.34
N VAL A 95 8.90 -15.68 5.58
CA VAL A 95 9.44 -15.19 6.86
C VAL A 95 8.97 -13.76 7.15
N MET A 96 8.95 -12.88 6.14
CA MET A 96 8.48 -11.50 6.31
C MET A 96 7.00 -11.42 6.68
N ILE A 97 6.15 -12.24 6.06
CA ILE A 97 4.72 -12.34 6.39
C ILE A 97 4.56 -12.81 7.83
N LEU A 98 5.31 -13.83 8.26
CA LEU A 98 5.28 -14.33 9.64
C LEU A 98 5.67 -13.25 10.65
N ILE A 99 6.75 -12.51 10.37
CA ILE A 99 7.19 -11.38 11.19
C ILE A 99 6.13 -10.29 11.26
N HIS A 100 5.49 -9.95 10.12
CA HIS A 100 4.41 -8.98 10.09
C HIS A 100 3.18 -9.45 10.88
N GLY A 101 2.85 -10.74 10.80
CA GLY A 101 1.80 -11.39 11.59
C GLY A 101 2.09 -11.25 13.09
N LEU A 102 3.28 -11.67 13.50
CA LEU A 102 3.73 -11.57 14.89
C LEU A 102 3.73 -10.11 15.38
N ARG A 103 4.19 -9.17 14.55
CA ARG A 103 4.22 -7.75 14.88
C ARG A 103 2.80 -7.17 15.02
N CYS A 104 1.84 -7.64 14.24
CA CYS A 104 0.44 -7.23 14.32
C CYS A 104 -0.24 -7.73 15.61
N VAL A 105 0.12 -8.93 16.08
CA VAL A 105 -0.42 -9.54 17.31
C VAL A 105 0.27 -8.96 18.56
N LEU A 106 1.60 -8.87 18.56
CA LEU A 106 2.39 -8.52 19.74
C LEU A 106 2.54 -7.02 19.99
N ARG A 107 2.47 -6.16 18.96
CA ARG A 107 2.69 -4.71 19.13
C ARG A 107 1.38 -3.94 19.23
N ARG A 108 1.33 -2.96 20.14
CA ARG A 108 0.23 -1.98 20.25
C ARG A 108 0.61 -0.66 19.57
N GLY A 109 -0.38 0.11 19.12
CA GLY A 109 -0.18 1.45 18.57
C GLY A 109 0.16 1.53 17.07
N PRO A 110 0.82 2.60 16.58
CA PRO A 110 0.98 2.91 15.15
C PRO A 110 1.74 1.83 14.36
N ALA A 111 2.65 1.10 15.01
CA ALA A 111 3.33 -0.05 14.41
C ALA A 111 2.36 -1.19 14.02
N ARG A 112 1.24 -1.38 14.75
CA ARG A 112 0.20 -2.36 14.42
C ARG A 112 -0.62 -1.94 13.21
N ARG A 113 -0.89 -0.63 13.06
CA ARG A 113 -1.68 -0.11 11.93
C ARG A 113 -0.95 -0.29 10.59
N SER A 114 0.36 -0.04 10.55
CA SER A 114 1.15 -0.21 9.33
C SER A 114 1.27 -1.67 8.90
N SER A 115 1.56 -2.59 9.84
CA SER A 115 1.62 -4.02 9.52
C SER A 115 0.23 -4.63 9.25
N GLY A 116 -0.81 -4.11 9.91
CA GLY A 116 -2.19 -4.56 9.72
C GLY A 116 -2.74 -4.26 8.31
N GLY A 117 -2.37 -3.13 7.72
CA GLY A 117 -2.72 -2.82 6.32
C GLY A 117 -2.16 -3.87 5.35
N LEU A 118 -0.86 -4.13 5.42
CA LEU A 118 -0.20 -5.17 4.60
C LEU A 118 -0.86 -6.55 4.77
N LEU A 119 -1.11 -6.96 6.01
CA LEU A 119 -1.78 -8.23 6.32
C LEU A 119 -3.21 -8.31 5.77
N ALA A 120 -3.96 -7.21 5.82
CA ALA A 120 -5.30 -7.17 5.24
C ALA A 120 -5.25 -7.42 3.73
N GLY A 121 -4.28 -6.81 3.03
CA GLY A 121 -4.03 -7.08 1.61
C GLY A 121 -3.70 -8.54 1.33
N VAL A 122 -2.79 -9.13 2.11
CA VAL A 122 -2.42 -10.55 2.05
C VAL A 122 -3.64 -11.46 2.24
N LEU A 123 -4.49 -11.18 3.24
CA LEU A 123 -5.69 -11.96 3.51
C LEU A 123 -6.71 -11.89 2.37
N VAL A 124 -6.94 -10.69 1.82
CA VAL A 124 -7.84 -10.51 0.67
C VAL A 124 -7.32 -11.27 -0.55
N ALA A 125 -6.01 -11.20 -0.82
CA ALA A 125 -5.40 -11.97 -1.90
C ALA A 125 -5.55 -13.48 -1.68
N GLY A 126 -5.28 -13.96 -0.47
CA GLY A 126 -5.43 -15.36 -0.09
C GLY A 126 -6.86 -15.87 -0.24
N ALA A 127 -7.84 -15.07 0.18
CA ALA A 127 -9.26 -15.37 -0.01
C ALA A 127 -9.59 -15.48 -1.50
N LEU A 128 -9.19 -14.50 -2.31
CA LEU A 128 -9.46 -14.48 -3.76
C LEU A 128 -8.82 -15.67 -4.49
N LEU A 129 -7.66 -16.15 -4.02
CA LEU A 129 -6.97 -17.31 -4.58
C LEU A 129 -7.67 -18.64 -4.28
N HIS A 130 -8.39 -18.73 -3.16
CA HIS A 130 -9.21 -19.88 -2.77
C HIS A 130 -10.65 -19.81 -3.27
N THR A 131 -11.07 -18.65 -3.79
CA THR A 131 -12.38 -18.49 -4.42
C THR A 131 -12.52 -19.39 -5.65
N PRO A 132 -13.64 -20.12 -5.83
CA PRO A 132 -13.92 -20.91 -7.01
C PRO A 132 -13.82 -20.08 -8.31
N GLY A 133 -13.32 -20.69 -9.38
CA GLY A 133 -13.08 -20.02 -10.67
C GLY A 133 -14.23 -19.15 -11.20
N PRO A 134 -15.49 -19.62 -11.19
CA PRO A 134 -16.64 -18.83 -11.66
C PRO A 134 -16.93 -17.59 -10.81
N VAL A 135 -16.73 -17.68 -9.50
CA VAL A 135 -16.95 -16.55 -8.58
C VAL A 135 -15.83 -15.54 -8.73
N ARG A 136 -14.59 -16.02 -8.90
CA ARG A 136 -13.42 -15.16 -9.13
C ARG A 136 -13.53 -14.38 -10.43
N SER A 137 -13.99 -15.00 -11.53
CA SER A 137 -14.16 -14.28 -12.81
C SER A 137 -15.24 -13.21 -12.74
N GLN A 138 -16.34 -13.45 -12.01
CA GLN A 138 -17.38 -12.45 -11.79
C GLN A 138 -16.86 -11.24 -10.97
N ILE A 139 -16.08 -11.50 -9.92
CA ILE A 139 -15.46 -10.44 -9.11
C ILE A 139 -14.50 -9.60 -9.97
N LEU A 140 -13.68 -10.25 -10.79
CA LEU A 140 -12.74 -9.56 -11.68
C LEU A 140 -13.46 -8.76 -12.77
N ALA A 141 -14.50 -9.32 -13.39
CA ALA A 141 -15.30 -8.63 -14.39
C ALA A 141 -16.01 -7.40 -13.81
N LEU A 142 -16.51 -7.49 -12.56
CA LEU A 142 -17.09 -6.35 -11.86
C LEU A 142 -16.05 -5.26 -11.58
N ALA A 143 -14.85 -5.64 -11.15
CA ALA A 143 -13.76 -4.71 -10.91
C ALA A 143 -13.32 -4.01 -12.20
N GLU A 144 -13.22 -4.75 -13.31
CA GLU A 144 -12.92 -4.21 -14.63
C GLU A 144 -13.98 -3.20 -15.09
N ALA A 145 -15.26 -3.55 -14.99
CA ALA A 145 -16.35 -2.65 -15.34
C ALA A 145 -16.31 -1.34 -14.55
N GLN A 146 -16.04 -1.39 -13.24
CA GLN A 146 -15.88 -0.19 -12.42
C GLN A 146 -14.64 0.63 -12.79
N THR A 147 -13.52 -0.03 -13.08
CA THR A 147 -12.26 0.64 -13.42
C THR A 147 -12.37 1.37 -14.75
N THR A 148 -12.91 0.71 -15.77
CA THR A 148 -13.16 1.30 -17.09
C THR A 148 -14.14 2.46 -16.99
N GLY A 149 -15.20 2.32 -16.19
CA GLY A 149 -16.15 3.41 -15.92
C GLY A 149 -15.51 4.61 -15.22
N ALA A 150 -14.64 4.36 -14.23
CA ALA A 150 -13.92 5.42 -13.51
C ALA A 150 -12.92 6.15 -14.43
N ILE A 151 -12.22 5.43 -15.30
CA ILE A 151 -11.31 6.01 -16.29
C ILE A 151 -12.09 6.90 -17.26
N ALA A 152 -13.18 6.38 -17.84
CA ALA A 152 -14.03 7.14 -18.76
C ALA A 152 -14.61 8.41 -18.11
N ALA A 153 -15.07 8.32 -16.87
CA ALA A 153 -15.57 9.47 -16.11
C ALA A 153 -14.46 10.51 -15.82
N THR A 154 -13.24 10.03 -15.55
CA THR A 154 -12.08 10.90 -15.32
C THR A 154 -11.65 11.59 -16.61
N GLU A 155 -11.63 10.86 -17.73
CA GLU A 155 -11.35 11.40 -19.06
C GLU A 155 -12.36 12.48 -19.47
N ALA A 156 -13.65 12.22 -19.25
CA ALA A 156 -14.71 13.20 -19.51
C ALA A 156 -14.55 14.47 -18.64
N ARG A 157 -14.15 14.33 -17.37
CA ARG A 157 -13.83 15.47 -16.50
C ARG A 157 -12.60 16.23 -16.97
N LEU A 158 -11.53 15.54 -17.37
CA LEU A 158 -10.32 16.18 -17.89
C LEU A 158 -10.62 16.96 -19.18
N ARG A 159 -11.41 16.40 -20.10
CA ARG A 159 -11.85 17.06 -21.33
C ARG A 159 -12.65 18.34 -21.08
N ASN A 160 -13.38 18.42 -19.97
CA ASN A 160 -14.13 19.61 -19.57
C ASN A 160 -13.28 20.65 -18.82
N LEU A 161 -12.13 20.24 -18.25
CA LEU A 161 -11.23 21.11 -17.48
C LEU A 161 -10.08 21.66 -18.31
N LEU A 162 -9.61 20.89 -19.30
CA LEU A 162 -8.67 21.34 -20.30
C LEU A 162 -9.45 22.15 -21.35
N PRO A 163 -9.22 23.46 -21.51
CA PRO A 163 -9.69 24.14 -22.71
C PRO A 163 -9.11 23.36 -23.89
N GLY A 164 -9.99 22.89 -24.80
CA GLY A 164 -9.52 22.36 -26.08
C GLY A 164 -8.59 23.38 -26.75
N PRO A 165 -7.69 22.97 -27.65
CA PRO A 165 -6.91 23.93 -28.41
C PRO A 165 -7.89 24.97 -28.96
N SER A 166 -7.69 26.24 -28.59
CA SER A 166 -8.52 27.31 -29.12
C SER A 166 -8.52 27.17 -30.63
N GLN A 167 -9.67 27.34 -31.28
CA GLN A 167 -9.75 27.28 -32.75
C GLN A 167 -8.76 28.26 -33.41
N ASP A 168 -8.33 29.27 -32.66
CA ASP A 168 -7.24 30.20 -33.01
C ASP A 168 -5.89 29.48 -33.19
N ALA A 169 -5.54 28.49 -32.36
CA ALA A 169 -4.29 27.73 -32.48
C ALA A 169 -4.25 26.86 -33.74
N THR A 170 -5.41 26.38 -34.20
CA THR A 170 -5.54 25.66 -35.48
C THR A 170 -5.39 26.60 -36.67
N LEU A 171 -5.85 27.86 -36.54
CA LEU A 171 -5.73 28.90 -37.56
C LEU A 171 -4.27 29.38 -37.76
N TYR A 172 -3.47 29.42 -36.69
CA TYR A 172 -2.03 29.74 -36.79
C TYR A 172 -1.20 28.62 -37.42
N LEU A 173 -1.59 27.35 -37.27
CA LEU A 173 -0.89 26.22 -37.89
C LEU A 173 -1.21 26.07 -39.38
N SER A 174 -2.43 26.41 -39.83
CA SER A 174 -2.77 26.45 -41.26
C SER A 174 -2.19 27.65 -42.02
N ALA A 175 -1.70 28.67 -41.32
CA ALA A 175 -1.03 29.84 -41.90
C ALA A 175 0.50 29.69 -41.99
N LEU A 176 1.04 28.56 -41.52
CA LEU A 176 2.49 28.28 -41.48
C LEU A 176 2.91 27.08 -42.33
N GLU A 177 2.03 26.56 -43.19
CA GLU A 177 2.41 25.66 -44.28
C GLU A 177 2.58 26.47 -45.58
N PRO A 178 3.77 26.47 -46.22
CA PRO A 178 4.00 27.09 -47.51
C PRO A 178 3.42 26.29 -48.69
#